data_AF-A0A8B3Y6V0-F1
#
_entry.id   AF-A0A8B3Y6V0-F1
#
_cell.length_a   1.000
_cell.length_b   1.000
_cell.length_c   1.000
_cell.angle_alpha   90.00
_cell.angle_beta   90.00
_cell.angle_gamma   90.00
#
_symmetry.space_group_name_H-M   'P 1'
#
loop_
_entity.id
_entity.type
_entity.pdbx_description
1 polymer ?
#
loop_
_entity_poly.entity_id
_entity_poly.type
_entity_poly.pdbx_seq_one_letter_code
_entity_poly.pdbx_strand_id
1 'polypeptide(L)'
;METHSFWADDETPDIGIDLLLLASRQWSSRIESYPDSADLQMRSTQQMSITLPIEMATLVKAKVASGEYASESEVIRDGLRALLARDRAMEDWLRDEVMPAAAALNAEPDRALSTEQVREHMAAKRQRKNPGKP
;
A
#
# COMPACT_ATOMS: atom_id res chain seq x y z
N MET A 1 14.00 -33.58 -26.69
CA MET A 1 13.99 -32.13 -26.38
C MET A 1 15.21 -31.89 -25.54
N GLU A 2 16.35 -31.77 -26.21
CA GLU A 2 17.67 -31.84 -25.59
C GLU A 2 18.25 -30.44 -25.38
N THR A 3 18.83 -30.29 -24.19
CA THR A 3 19.67 -29.22 -23.68
C THR A 3 21.06 -29.25 -24.32
N HIS A 4 21.63 -28.07 -24.60
CA HIS A 4 23.05 -27.65 -24.42
C HIS A 4 23.42 -26.57 -25.45
N SER A 5 23.78 -25.36 -25.01
CA SER A 5 25.07 -24.92 -24.47
C SER A 5 25.94 -24.37 -25.59
N PHE A 6 26.22 -23.06 -25.57
CA PHE A 6 27.28 -22.51 -26.39
C PHE A 6 27.84 -21.24 -25.75
N TRP A 7 28.82 -21.46 -24.87
CA TRP A 7 29.82 -20.45 -24.54
C TRP A 7 30.64 -20.12 -25.81
N ALA A 8 31.02 -18.84 -25.92
CA ALA A 8 32.23 -18.30 -26.56
C ALA A 8 32.54 -18.61 -28.04
N ASP A 9 32.64 -17.54 -28.84
CA ASP A 9 33.73 -17.25 -29.80
C ASP A 9 33.48 -15.79 -30.26
N ASP A 10 34.25 -14.80 -29.82
CA ASP A 10 35.52 -14.33 -30.36
C ASP A 10 35.46 -13.88 -31.83
N GLU A 11 35.29 -12.57 -32.04
CA GLU A 11 35.96 -11.83 -33.11
C GLU A 11 35.78 -10.32 -32.87
N THR A 12 36.79 -9.69 -32.27
CA THR A 12 36.93 -8.23 -32.29
C THR A 12 37.71 -7.82 -33.55
N PRO A 13 37.12 -7.13 -34.54
CA PRO A 13 37.91 -6.41 -35.52
C PRO A 13 38.48 -5.13 -34.90
N ASP A 14 39.81 -5.03 -34.95
CA ASP A 14 40.68 -3.95 -34.52
C ASP A 14 40.29 -2.61 -35.17
N ILE A 15 39.58 -1.76 -34.42
CA ILE A 15 39.27 -0.39 -34.84
C ILE A 15 40.27 0.53 -34.12
N GLY A 16 41.26 0.97 -34.89
CA GLY A 16 42.38 1.81 -34.45
C GLY A 16 41.94 3.08 -33.72
N ILE A 17 42.68 3.36 -32.65
CA ILE A 17 42.50 4.43 -31.65
C ILE A 17 42.52 5.85 -32.28
N ASP A 18 43.00 5.98 -33.53
CA ASP A 18 43.10 7.26 -34.23
C ASP A 18 41.73 7.86 -34.62
N LEU A 19 40.67 7.05 -34.77
CA LEU A 19 39.32 7.55 -35.10
C LEU A 19 38.61 8.21 -33.89
N LEU A 20 38.97 7.80 -32.67
CA LEU A 20 38.40 8.34 -31.42
C LEU A 20 38.95 9.73 -31.06
N LEU A 21 40.17 10.06 -31.50
CA LEU A 21 40.83 11.33 -31.16
C LEU A 21 40.42 12.49 -32.07
N LEU A 22 39.94 12.23 -33.28
CA LEU A 22 39.42 13.28 -34.19
C LEU A 22 37.95 13.66 -33.92
N ALA A 23 37.15 12.76 -33.32
CA ALA A 23 35.81 13.11 -32.85
C ALA A 23 35.83 13.99 -31.58
N SER A 24 36.96 14.01 -30.84
CA SER A 24 37.06 14.66 -29.53
C SER A 24 37.32 16.16 -29.58
N ARG A 25 37.67 16.75 -30.74
CA ARG A 25 38.02 18.19 -30.81
C ARG A 25 36.93 19.13 -31.32
N GLN A 26 35.83 18.61 -31.86
CA GLN A 26 34.66 19.43 -32.23
C GLN A 26 33.51 19.29 -31.21
N TRP A 27 33.58 18.33 -30.30
CA TRP A 27 32.53 18.05 -29.32
C TRP A 27 32.80 18.67 -27.94
N SER A 28 33.53 19.78 -27.89
CA SER A 28 33.91 20.47 -26.65
C SER A 28 33.16 21.80 -26.43
N SER A 29 32.01 21.99 -27.11
CA SER A 29 31.18 23.20 -26.90
C SER A 29 29.67 22.94 -26.86
N ARG A 30 29.25 21.67 -26.72
CA ARG A 30 27.82 21.29 -26.73
C ARG A 30 27.42 20.30 -25.63
N ILE A 31 28.22 20.15 -24.58
CA ILE A 31 27.86 19.40 -23.36
C ILE A 31 27.96 20.36 -22.17
N GLU A 32 27.18 21.43 -22.24
CA GLU A 32 26.95 22.34 -21.11
C GLU A 32 25.44 22.55 -21.02
N SER A 33 24.69 21.45 -20.88
CA SER A 33 23.24 21.44 -20.60
C SER A 33 22.79 20.01 -20.27
N TYR A 34 23.41 19.38 -19.27
CA TYR A 34 22.65 18.47 -18.44
C TYR A 34 22.12 19.31 -17.28
N PRO A 35 20.80 19.49 -17.10
CA PRO A 35 20.32 19.99 -15.83
C PRO A 35 20.79 19.01 -14.75
N ASP A 36 21.46 19.58 -13.76
CA ASP A 36 21.99 18.92 -12.58
C ASP A 36 20.96 17.94 -12.01
N SER A 37 21.38 16.68 -11.82
CA SER A 37 20.51 15.59 -11.34
C SER A 37 20.14 15.73 -9.87
N ALA A 38 20.35 16.92 -9.29
CA ALA A 38 20.15 17.28 -7.90
C ALA A 38 18.73 17.79 -7.57
N ASP A 39 17.86 18.07 -8.55
CA ASP A 39 16.57 18.74 -8.30
C ASP A 39 15.30 17.88 -8.40
N LEU A 40 15.42 16.55 -8.56
CA LEU A 40 14.29 15.65 -8.28
C LEU A 40 14.16 15.39 -6.78
N GLN A 41 14.00 16.46 -6.02
CA GLN A 41 13.51 16.40 -4.66
C GLN A 41 12.08 15.83 -4.73
N MET A 42 11.94 14.50 -4.63
CA MET A 42 10.64 13.85 -4.71
C MET A 42 9.74 14.43 -3.63
N ARG A 43 8.77 15.24 -4.03
CA ARG A 43 7.78 15.78 -3.11
C ARG A 43 6.98 14.61 -2.56
N SER A 44 7.05 14.39 -1.25
CA SER A 44 6.28 13.34 -0.55
C SER A 44 4.79 13.68 -0.42
N THR A 45 4.38 14.86 -0.87
CA THR A 45 3.00 15.35 -0.83
C THR A 45 2.60 15.94 -2.19
N GLN A 46 1.43 15.53 -2.66
CA GLN A 46 0.78 16.05 -3.86
C GLN A 46 -0.39 16.95 -3.44
N GLN A 47 -0.47 18.16 -4.00
CA GLN A 47 -1.62 19.04 -3.80
C GLN A 47 -2.79 18.58 -4.66
N MET A 48 -3.99 18.57 -4.08
CA MET A 48 -5.21 18.12 -4.75
C MET A 48 -6.40 19.00 -4.31
N SER A 49 -7.26 19.36 -5.27
CA SER A 49 -8.54 20.01 -4.99
C SER A 49 -9.64 18.95 -5.01
N ILE A 50 -10.46 18.92 -3.96
CA ILE A 50 -11.59 17.99 -3.83
C ILE A 50 -12.85 18.79 -3.51
N THR A 51 -13.96 18.37 -4.09
CA THR A 51 -15.28 18.92 -3.76
C THR A 51 -15.94 18.02 -2.74
N LEU A 52 -16.32 18.59 -1.60
CA LEU A 52 -17.04 17.91 -0.53
C LEU A 52 -18.50 18.40 -0.49
N PRO A 53 -19.46 17.56 -0.06
CA PRO A 53 -20.77 18.03 0.37
C PRO A 53 -20.63 19.13 1.42
N ILE A 54 -21.52 20.13 1.37
CA ILE A 54 -21.46 21.34 2.22
C ILE A 54 -21.37 20.97 3.71
N GLU A 55 -22.15 19.98 4.14
CA GLU A 55 -22.15 19.51 5.53
C GLU A 55 -20.79 18.96 5.95
N MET A 56 -20.16 18.13 5.10
CA MET A 56 -18.83 17.56 5.37
C MET A 56 -17.74 18.64 5.38
N ALA A 57 -17.79 19.59 4.44
CA ALA A 57 -16.88 20.73 4.45
C ALA A 57 -17.01 21.57 5.74
N THR A 58 -18.23 21.72 6.25
CA THR A 58 -18.51 22.40 7.51
C THR A 58 -17.90 21.66 8.70
N LEU A 59 -18.03 20.33 8.74
CA LEU A 59 -17.42 19.50 9.79
C LEU A 59 -15.88 19.59 9.79
N VAL A 60 -15.25 19.55 8.61
CA VAL A 60 -13.79 19.70 8.47
C VAL A 60 -13.34 21.08 8.97
N LYS A 61 -14.04 22.15 8.58
CA LYS A 61 -13.74 23.51 9.06
C LYS A 61 -13.92 23.65 10.57
N ALA A 62 -14.96 23.05 11.15
CA ALA A 62 -15.20 23.08 12.59
C ALA A 62 -14.08 22.40 13.38
N LYS A 63 -13.53 21.29 12.87
CA LYS A 63 -12.38 20.57 13.46
C LYS A 63 -11.08 21.38 13.45
N VAL A 64 -10.88 22.21 12.43
CA VAL A 64 -9.73 23.13 12.39
C VAL A 64 -9.98 24.32 13.32
N ALA A 65 -11.19 24.89 13.28
CA ALA A 65 -11.56 26.03 14.12
C ALA A 65 -11.53 25.72 15.62
N SER A 66 -11.81 24.47 16.02
CA SER A 66 -11.68 24.04 17.41
C SER A 66 -10.23 23.86 17.87
N GLY A 67 -9.27 23.91 16.96
CA GLY A 67 -7.85 23.63 17.23
C GLY A 67 -7.53 22.14 17.38
N GLU A 68 -8.48 21.24 17.10
CA GLU A 68 -8.23 19.78 17.10
C GLU A 68 -7.24 19.39 16.00
N TYR A 69 -7.24 20.12 14.87
CA TYR A 69 -6.32 19.95 13.75
C TYR A 69 -5.74 21.29 13.31
N ALA A 70 -4.50 21.27 12.80
CA ALA A 70 -3.82 22.47 12.32
C ALA A 70 -4.29 22.90 10.91
N SER A 71 -4.86 21.99 10.12
CA SER A 71 -5.35 22.28 8.77
C SER A 71 -6.39 21.28 8.28
N GLU A 72 -7.17 21.65 7.27
CA GLU A 72 -8.14 20.76 6.62
C GLU A 72 -7.44 19.55 5.98
N SER A 73 -6.25 19.76 5.42
CA SER A 73 -5.43 18.68 4.86
C SER A 73 -5.04 17.63 5.90
N GLU A 74 -4.89 18.02 7.16
CA GLU A 74 -4.59 17.09 8.25
C GLU A 74 -5.79 16.23 8.62
N VAL A 75 -6.97 16.86 8.74
CA VAL A 75 -8.25 16.16 8.98
C VAL A 75 -8.46 15.07 7.93
N ILE A 76 -8.27 15.42 6.65
CA ILE A 76 -8.45 14.47 5.54
C ILE A 76 -7.41 13.35 5.58
N ARG A 77 -6.13 13.66 5.82
CA ARG A 77 -5.09 12.62 5.95
C ARG A 77 -5.38 11.66 7.10
N ASP A 78 -5.81 12.18 8.24
CA ASP A 78 -6.10 11.33 9.40
C ASP A 78 -7.31 10.43 9.14
N GLY A 79 -8.38 10.98 8.56
CA GLY A 79 -9.54 10.20 8.12
C GLY A 79 -9.17 9.10 7.13
N LEU A 80 -8.29 9.36 6.17
CA LEU A 80 -7.80 8.36 5.22
C LEU A 80 -6.97 7.27 5.90
N ARG A 81 -6.14 7.61 6.89
CA ARG A 81 -5.40 6.60 7.66
C ARG A 81 -6.33 5.70 8.47
N ALA A 82 -7.34 6.27 9.10
CA ALA A 82 -8.35 5.52 9.84
C ALA A 82 -9.11 4.54 8.92
N LEU A 83 -9.47 4.98 7.72
CA LEU A 83 -10.10 4.13 6.71
C LEU A 83 -9.20 2.96 6.31
N LEU A 84 -7.94 3.24 5.95
CA LEU A 84 -6.97 2.21 5.57
C LEU A 84 -6.69 1.21 6.71
N ALA A 85 -6.61 1.68 7.95
CA ALA A 85 -6.42 0.81 9.10
C ALA A 85 -7.61 -0.14 9.30
N ARG A 86 -8.83 0.36 9.15
CA ARG A 86 -10.05 -0.45 9.21
C ARG A 86 -10.09 -1.49 8.10
N ASP A 87 -9.77 -1.08 6.86
CA ASP A 87 -9.82 -1.99 5.72
C ASP A 87 -8.78 -3.12 5.85
N ARG A 88 -7.56 -2.79 6.31
CA ARG A 88 -6.53 -3.81 6.61
C ARG A 88 -6.97 -4.76 7.72
N ALA A 89 -7.49 -4.23 8.82
CA ALA A 89 -7.97 -5.07 9.93
C ALA A 89 -9.09 -6.03 9.49
N MET A 90 -9.98 -5.58 8.61
CA MET A 90 -11.02 -6.43 8.03
C MET A 90 -10.43 -7.53 7.15
N GLU A 91 -9.51 -7.16 6.25
CA GLU A 91 -8.86 -8.10 5.34
C GLU A 91 -8.04 -9.16 6.09
N ASP A 92 -7.28 -8.74 7.09
CA ASP A 92 -6.49 -9.67 7.92
C ASP A 92 -7.40 -10.62 8.70
N TRP A 93 -8.51 -10.12 9.27
CA TRP A 93 -9.50 -10.98 9.93
C TRP A 93 -10.15 -11.99 8.96
N LEU A 94 -10.48 -11.55 7.75
CA LEU A 94 -11.03 -12.44 6.72
C LEU A 94 -10.02 -13.53 6.36
N ARG A 95 -8.76 -13.16 6.13
CA ARG A 95 -7.69 -14.09 5.75
C ARG A 95 -7.35 -15.07 6.87
N ASP A 96 -7.23 -14.59 8.10
CA ASP A 96 -6.61 -15.34 9.19
C ASP A 96 -7.64 -16.11 10.03
N GLU A 97 -8.89 -15.63 10.11
CA GLU A 97 -9.94 -16.32 10.88
C GLU A 97 -11.01 -16.94 9.99
N VAL A 98 -11.57 -16.17 9.05
CA VAL A 98 -12.75 -16.62 8.29
C VAL A 98 -12.38 -17.68 7.27
N MET A 99 -11.32 -17.47 6.49
CA MET A 99 -10.90 -18.44 5.46
C MET A 99 -10.55 -19.81 6.05
N PRO A 100 -9.77 -19.93 7.15
CA PRO A 100 -9.51 -21.21 7.79
C PRO A 100 -10.76 -21.86 8.37
N ALA A 101 -11.65 -21.09 8.99
CA ALA A 101 -12.91 -21.61 9.52
C ALA A 101 -13.81 -22.17 8.41
N ALA A 102 -13.92 -21.47 7.28
CA ALA A 102 -14.66 -21.92 6.11
C ALA A 102 -14.04 -23.18 5.48
N ALA A 103 -12.71 -23.24 5.35
CA ALA A 103 -12.01 -24.41 4.86
C ALA A 103 -12.22 -25.64 5.76
N ALA A 104 -12.16 -25.46 7.08
CA ALA A 104 -12.40 -26.52 8.04
C ALA A 104 -13.86 -27.03 7.98
N LEU A 105 -14.83 -26.13 7.81
CA LEU A 105 -16.23 -26.51 7.67
C LEU A 105 -16.50 -27.25 6.34
N ASN A 106 -15.85 -26.83 5.25
CA ASN A 106 -15.95 -27.53 3.97
C ASN A 106 -15.33 -28.93 4.03
N ALA A 107 -14.22 -29.10 4.76
CA ALA A 107 -13.56 -30.39 4.94
C ALA A 107 -14.34 -31.33 5.89
N GLU A 108 -14.97 -30.78 6.92
CA GLU A 108 -15.71 -31.52 7.94
C GLU A 108 -17.10 -30.89 8.19
N PRO A 109 -18.10 -31.18 7.33
CA PRO A 109 -19.42 -30.56 7.41
C PRO A 109 -20.17 -30.82 8.72
N ASP A 110 -19.92 -31.96 9.37
CA ASP A 110 -20.54 -32.35 10.65
C ASP A 110 -20.16 -31.42 11.82
N ARG A 111 -19.15 -30.55 11.63
CA ARG A 111 -18.79 -29.51 12.60
C ARG A 111 -19.75 -28.33 12.60
N ALA A 112 -20.68 -28.26 11.64
CA ALA A 112 -21.71 -27.25 11.59
C ALA A 112 -22.58 -27.29 12.85
N LEU A 113 -22.76 -26.13 13.49
CA LEU A 113 -23.71 -25.99 14.59
C LEU A 113 -25.07 -25.52 14.04
N SER A 114 -26.14 -26.09 14.57
CA SER A 114 -27.48 -25.54 14.35
C SER A 114 -27.62 -24.15 15.00
N THR A 115 -28.60 -23.38 14.54
CA THR A 115 -28.87 -22.03 15.06
C THR A 115 -29.10 -22.03 16.58
N GLU A 116 -29.78 -23.05 17.10
CA GLU A 116 -30.03 -23.20 18.52
C GLU A 116 -28.74 -23.50 19.31
N GLN A 117 -27.89 -24.39 18.80
CA GLN A 117 -26.59 -24.69 19.41
C GLN A 117 -25.66 -23.46 19.44
N VAL A 118 -25.68 -22.64 18.38
CA VAL A 118 -24.94 -21.37 18.36
C VAL A 118 -25.46 -20.41 19.44
N ARG A 119 -26.78 -20.30 19.59
CA ARG A 119 -27.41 -19.44 20.60
C ARG A 119 -27.02 -19.86 22.02
N GLU A 120 -27.10 -21.16 22.31
CA GLU A 120 -26.68 -21.73 23.60
C GLU A 120 -25.19 -21.48 23.86
N HIS A 121 -24.33 -21.73 22.88
CA HIS A 121 -22.89 -21.50 22.98
C HIS A 121 -22.56 -20.03 23.28
N MET A 122 -23.21 -19.10 22.59
CA MET A 122 -23.01 -17.66 22.79
C MET A 122 -23.55 -17.19 24.15
N ALA A 123 -24.67 -17.73 24.62
CA ALA A 123 -25.21 -17.45 25.95
C ALA A 123 -24.23 -17.90 27.05
N ALA A 124 -23.69 -19.12 26.93
CA ALA A 124 -22.70 -19.64 27.87
C ALA A 124 -21.41 -18.80 27.87
N LYS A 125 -20.94 -18.37 26.69
CA LYS A 125 -19.75 -17.49 26.57
C LYS A 125 -19.97 -16.14 27.24
N ARG A 126 -21.16 -15.54 27.12
CA ARG A 126 -21.52 -14.27 27.79
C ARG A 126 -21.56 -14.39 29.30
N GLN A 127 -22.11 -15.48 29.84
CA GLN A 127 -22.14 -15.74 31.29
C GLN A 127 -20.73 -15.91 31.86
N ARG A 128 -19.83 -16.58 31.13
CA ARG A 128 -18.41 -16.72 31.53
C ARG A 128 -17.66 -15.39 31.52
N LYS A 129 -17.98 -14.49 30.59
CA LYS A 129 -17.36 -13.15 30.50
C LYS A 129 -17.90 -12.18 31.56
N ASN A 130 -19.08 -12.45 32.13
CA ASN A 130 -19.72 -11.59 33.11
C ASN A 130 -20.12 -12.37 34.38
N PRO A 131 -19.16 -12.89 35.17
CA PRO A 131 -19.45 -13.62 36.38
C PRO A 131 -19.78 -12.61 37.50
N GLY A 132 -20.99 -12.05 37.49
CA GLY A 132 -21.52 -11.23 38.58
C GLY A 132 -20.79 -9.91 38.84
N LYS A 133 -21.33 -8.81 38.31
CA LYS A 133 -21.26 -7.55 39.05
C LYS A 133 -22.48 -7.52 39.98
N PRO A 134 -22.32 -7.34 41.31
CA PRO A 134 -23.44 -7.14 42.21
C PRO A 134 -24.24 -5.89 41.84
#